data_AF-A0A941W3N0-F1
#
_entry.id   AF-A0A941W3N0-F1
#
_cell.length_a   1.000
_cell.length_b   1.000
_cell.length_c   1.000
_cell.angle_alpha   90.00
_cell.angle_beta   90.00
_cell.angle_gamma   90.00
#
_symmetry.space_group_name_H-M   'P 1'
#
loop_
_entity.id
_entity.type
_entity.pdbx_description
1 polymer ?
#
loop_
_entity_poly.entity_id
_entity_poly.type
_entity_poly.pdbx_seq_one_letter_code
_entity_poly.pdbx_strand_id
1 'polypeptide(L)'
;MEKISYKKLYKKYQALLEENTKLRDKINMLELNSGILQSESTSAADLSVEETSIELCENKPKIESIETENKPLNSFSDTKNKIILFMSLFKGRENVYAKRWQNKKGVSGYSPVCLNEWQPGVCEKPKIKCSKCTHKLYAQLNEDIVEEHLRGKSVIGIYPMLPDESCYFLAIDFDDDGWEKDVSAIRDVCRKFGIPIAVERSRSGSMG
;
A
#
# COMPACT_ATOMS: atom_id res chain seq x y z
N MET A 1 -15.12 23.88 -16.17
CA MET A 1 -14.25 23.86 -14.96
C MET A 1 -13.22 24.95 -15.11
N GLU A 2 -13.29 26.00 -14.28
CA GLU A 2 -12.30 27.09 -14.30
C GLU A 2 -10.93 26.55 -13.84
N LYS A 3 -9.93 26.63 -14.74
CA LYS A 3 -8.54 26.30 -14.39
C LYS A 3 -8.04 27.31 -13.37
N ILE A 4 -7.84 26.89 -12.13
CA ILE A 4 -7.24 27.71 -11.08
C ILE A 4 -5.78 28.00 -11.46
N SER A 5 -5.45 29.28 -11.68
CA SER A 5 -4.09 29.72 -11.96
C SER A 5 -3.13 29.36 -10.82
N TYR A 6 -1.90 28.94 -11.13
CA TYR A 6 -0.83 28.67 -10.17
C TYR A 6 -0.66 29.78 -9.13
N LYS A 7 -0.76 31.05 -9.55
CA LYS A 7 -0.68 32.21 -8.65
C LYS A 7 -1.81 32.24 -7.61
N LYS A 8 -3.01 31.78 -7.98
CA LYS A 8 -4.17 31.66 -7.08
C LYS A 8 -3.98 30.48 -6.12
N LEU A 9 -3.39 29.39 -6.57
CA LEU A 9 -3.06 28.23 -5.73
C LEU A 9 -1.96 28.57 -4.71
N TYR A 10 -0.89 29.24 -5.14
CA TYR A 10 0.21 29.66 -4.27
C TYR A 10 -0.26 30.62 -3.16
N LYS A 11 -1.13 31.58 -3.49
CA LYS A 11 -1.75 32.46 -2.48
C LYS A 11 -2.57 31.69 -1.45
N LYS A 12 -3.33 30.68 -1.88
CA LYS A 12 -4.09 29.83 -0.94
C LYS A 12 -3.16 29.02 -0.05
N TYR A 13 -2.09 28.47 -0.60
CA TYR A 13 -1.09 27.72 0.16
C TYR A 13 -0.47 28.58 1.27
N GLN A 14 -0.06 29.81 0.96
CA GLN A 14 0.51 30.72 1.95
C GLN A 14 -0.49 31.10 3.06
N ALA A 15 -1.74 31.38 2.69
CA ALA A 15 -2.79 31.67 3.66
C ALA A 15 -3.06 30.46 4.60
N LEU A 16 -3.07 29.24 4.04
CA LEU A 16 -3.19 28.00 4.81
C LEU A 16 -2.00 27.78 5.74
N LEU A 17 -0.79 28.12 5.30
CA LEU A 17 0.43 28.00 6.11
C LEU A 17 0.37 28.95 7.31
N GLU A 18 -0.02 30.20 7.11
CA GLU A 18 -0.22 31.19 8.18
C GLU A 18 -1.35 30.82 9.16
N GLU A 19 -2.42 30.19 8.68
CA GLU A 19 -3.48 29.71 9.56
C GLU A 19 -3.00 28.52 10.40
N ASN A 20 -2.24 27.60 9.78
CA ASN A 20 -1.71 26.42 10.47
C ASN A 20 -0.72 26.82 11.58
N THR A 21 0.14 27.81 11.34
CA THR A 21 1.05 28.34 12.38
C THR A 21 0.26 28.92 13.54
N LYS A 22 -0.73 29.78 13.28
CA LYS A 22 -1.59 30.35 14.34
C LYS A 22 -2.33 29.29 15.15
N LEU A 23 -2.82 28.24 14.50
CA LEU A 23 -3.52 27.14 15.18
C LEU A 23 -2.57 26.34 16.06
N ARG A 24 -1.36 26.05 15.59
CA ARG A 24 -0.32 25.38 16.39
C ARG A 24 0.07 26.21 17.61
N ASP A 25 0.27 27.51 17.45
CA ASP A 25 0.57 28.42 18.56
C ASP A 25 -0.58 28.42 19.59
N LYS A 26 -1.83 28.44 19.12
CA LYS A 26 -3.00 28.39 19.98
C LYS A 26 -3.12 27.05 20.73
N ILE A 27 -2.82 25.93 20.07
CA ILE A 27 -2.78 24.61 20.70
C ILE A 27 -1.74 24.60 21.82
N ASN A 28 -0.51 25.04 21.53
CA ASN A 28 0.56 25.13 22.53
C ASN A 28 0.16 26.01 23.73
N MET A 29 -0.47 27.16 23.47
CA MET A 29 -0.96 28.05 24.53
C MET A 29 -2.07 27.43 25.37
N LEU A 30 -2.97 26.65 24.76
CA LEU A 30 -4.04 25.95 25.47
C LEU A 30 -3.50 24.77 26.28
N GLU A 31 -2.53 24.03 25.73
CA GLU A 31 -1.83 22.95 26.42
C GLU A 31 -1.11 23.48 27.67
N LEU A 32 -0.38 24.60 27.53
CA LEU A 32 0.28 25.31 28.64
C LEU A 32 -0.70 25.77 29.72
N ASN A 33 -1.84 26.34 29.33
CA ASN A 33 -2.86 26.81 30.28
C ASN A 33 -3.65 25.67 30.94
N SER A 34 -3.68 24.48 30.33
CA SER A 34 -4.44 23.32 30.82
C SER A 34 -3.71 22.50 31.89
N GLY A 35 -2.46 22.83 32.21
CA GLY A 35 -1.74 22.24 33.34
C GLY A 35 -1.40 20.76 33.18
N ILE A 36 -1.28 20.24 31.96
CA ILE A 36 -0.71 18.91 31.71
C ILE A 36 0.81 19.07 31.57
N LEU A 37 1.51 18.93 32.69
CA LEU A 37 2.95 18.65 32.74
C LEU A 37 3.16 17.21 33.19
N GLN A 38 3.62 16.36 32.28
CA GLN A 38 4.66 15.37 32.55
C GLN A 38 5.72 15.63 31.48
N SER A 39 6.80 16.35 31.81
CA SER A 39 8.17 15.79 31.97
C SER A 39 8.55 14.91 30.77
N GLU A 40 9.47 15.31 29.90
CA GLU A 40 10.89 15.48 30.20
C GLU A 40 11.57 16.65 29.44
N SER A 41 12.36 17.43 30.17
CA SER A 41 13.43 18.34 29.69
C SER A 41 14.65 17.50 29.30
N THR A 42 15.46 17.74 28.27
CA THR A 42 16.40 18.86 27.97
C THR A 42 17.07 18.52 26.61
N SER A 43 17.56 19.39 25.73
CA SER A 43 18.14 20.72 25.86
C SER A 43 17.98 21.52 24.54
N ALA A 44 17.96 22.84 24.67
CA ALA A 44 18.03 23.80 23.57
C ALA A 44 19.39 24.54 23.60
N ALA A 45 20.08 24.56 22.47
CA ALA A 45 21.08 25.53 21.96
C ALA A 45 21.72 24.84 20.74
N ASP A 46 21.81 25.36 19.51
CA ASP A 46 21.94 26.74 19.03
C ASP A 46 21.31 26.87 17.62
N LEU A 47 20.87 28.07 17.27
CA LEU A 47 20.51 28.46 15.89
C LEU A 47 21.78 28.82 15.10
N SER A 48 21.89 28.34 13.87
CA SER A 48 22.26 29.21 12.72
C SER A 48 21.83 28.57 11.41
N VAL A 49 21.39 29.43 10.49
CA VAL A 49 20.91 29.09 9.15
C VAL A 49 22.10 29.17 8.20
N GLU A 50 22.48 28.06 7.57
CA GLU A 50 23.20 28.08 6.30
C GLU A 50 22.59 27.05 5.34
N GLU A 51 22.43 27.47 4.08
CA GLU A 51 22.04 26.65 2.96
C GLU A 51 22.97 25.45 2.83
N THR A 52 22.46 24.22 2.95
CA THR A 52 23.18 23.05 2.44
C THR A 52 22.17 21.98 2.01
N SER A 53 22.41 21.51 0.79
CA SER A 53 21.87 20.34 0.09
C SER A 53 21.13 19.29 0.93
N ILE A 54 19.99 18.85 0.40
CA ILE A 54 19.23 17.68 0.85
C ILE A 54 20.17 16.47 0.84
N GLU A 55 20.70 16.11 2.01
CA GLU A 55 21.25 14.79 2.28
C GLU A 55 20.08 13.80 2.36
N LEU A 56 20.09 12.83 1.44
CA LEU A 56 19.21 11.69 1.53
C LEU A 56 19.51 10.98 2.86
N CYS A 57 18.53 10.94 3.75
CA CYS A 57 18.60 10.12 4.95
C CYS A 57 18.91 8.67 4.53
N GLU A 58 20.08 8.18 4.91
CA GLU A 58 20.51 6.80 4.78
C GLU A 58 19.73 5.89 5.76
N ASN A 59 18.40 5.94 5.73
CA ASN A 59 17.60 4.83 6.24
C ASN A 59 17.56 3.78 5.14
N LYS A 60 18.70 3.11 4.94
CA LYS A 60 18.76 1.89 4.14
C LYS A 60 17.75 0.93 4.76
N PRO A 61 16.62 0.59 4.10
CA PRO A 61 15.80 -0.49 4.60
C PRO A 61 16.71 -1.71 4.52
N LYS A 62 17.07 -2.21 5.70
CA LYS A 62 17.70 -3.52 5.83
C LYS A 62 16.60 -4.48 5.37
N ILE A 63 16.61 -4.80 4.08
CA ILE A 63 15.94 -5.99 3.59
C ILE A 63 16.64 -7.11 4.35
N GLU A 64 16.07 -7.53 5.47
CA GLU A 64 16.43 -8.78 6.10
C GLU A 64 16.22 -9.84 5.02
N SER A 65 17.34 -10.27 4.47
CA SER A 65 17.42 -11.44 3.62
C SER A 65 16.72 -12.56 4.36
N ILE A 66 15.55 -12.96 3.84
CA ILE A 66 14.92 -14.21 4.26
C ILE A 66 15.98 -15.28 4.01
N GLU A 67 16.55 -15.82 5.09
CA GLU A 67 17.36 -17.04 5.07
C GLU A 67 16.43 -18.23 4.75
N THR A 68 15.87 -18.21 3.55
CA THR A 68 15.48 -19.43 2.87
C THR A 68 16.78 -20.08 2.47
N GLU A 69 17.01 -21.32 2.92
CA GLU A 69 18.10 -22.16 2.43
C GLU A 69 18.29 -21.93 0.93
N ASN A 70 19.48 -21.49 0.53
CA ASN A 70 19.85 -21.04 -0.81
C ASN A 70 19.81 -22.18 -1.85
N LYS A 71 18.65 -22.81 -2.02
CA LYS A 71 18.38 -23.70 -3.14
C LYS A 71 17.67 -22.87 -4.21
N PRO A 72 18.25 -22.73 -5.41
CA PRO A 72 17.57 -22.01 -6.49
C PRO A 72 16.25 -22.71 -6.79
N LEU A 73 15.14 -22.02 -6.51
CA LEU A 73 13.82 -22.50 -6.86
C LEU A 73 13.69 -22.49 -8.38
N ASN A 74 13.22 -23.60 -8.92
CA ASN A 74 13.04 -23.79 -10.36
C ASN A 74 11.69 -24.49 -10.64
N SER A 75 11.43 -24.77 -11.91
CA SER A 75 10.19 -25.42 -12.34
C SER A 75 9.99 -26.82 -11.74
N PHE A 76 11.04 -27.47 -11.24
CA PHE A 76 10.99 -28.79 -10.60
C PHE A 76 10.87 -28.72 -9.08
N SER A 77 10.90 -27.53 -8.46
CA SER A 77 10.71 -27.39 -7.03
C SER A 77 9.31 -27.83 -6.59
N ASP A 78 9.23 -28.34 -5.37
CA ASP A 78 7.98 -28.78 -4.75
C ASP A 78 6.94 -27.67 -4.72
N THR A 79 5.67 -28.04 -4.86
CA THR A 79 4.53 -27.12 -4.84
C THR A 79 4.54 -26.21 -3.62
N LYS A 80 4.86 -26.76 -2.45
CA LYS A 80 4.93 -26.00 -1.20
C LYS A 80 5.96 -24.86 -1.26
N ASN A 81 7.16 -25.13 -1.77
CA ASN A 81 8.20 -24.10 -1.87
C ASN A 81 7.83 -22.99 -2.86
N LYS A 82 7.12 -23.33 -3.94
CA LYS A 82 6.59 -22.33 -4.88
C LYS A 82 5.49 -21.47 -4.26
N ILE A 83 4.60 -22.07 -3.44
CA ILE A 83 3.57 -21.34 -2.70
C ILE A 83 4.22 -20.38 -1.70
N ILE A 84 5.20 -20.85 -0.91
CA ILE A 84 5.95 -20.03 0.05
C ILE A 84 6.63 -18.87 -0.65
N LEU A 85 7.30 -19.12 -1.79
CA LEU A 85 7.91 -18.05 -2.60
C LEU A 85 6.86 -17.04 -3.10
N PHE A 86 5.72 -17.51 -3.60
CA PHE A 86 4.67 -16.62 -4.06
C PHE A 86 4.15 -15.73 -2.93
N MET A 87 3.90 -16.31 -1.76
CA MET A 87 3.42 -15.57 -0.58
C MET A 87 4.46 -14.59 -0.02
N SER A 88 5.76 -14.88 -0.16
CA SER A 88 6.82 -13.96 0.27
C SER A 88 6.98 -12.77 -0.69
N LEU A 89 6.77 -12.97 -1.99
CA LEU A 89 6.81 -11.91 -3.00
C LEU A 89 5.56 -11.03 -2.98
N PHE A 90 4.37 -11.64 -2.88
CA PHE A 90 3.07 -10.96 -2.92
C PHE A 90 2.47 -10.87 -1.52
N LYS A 91 3.18 -10.19 -0.62
CA LYS A 91 2.79 -10.07 0.79
C LYS A 91 1.92 -8.83 1.04
N GLY A 92 0.93 -8.97 1.92
CA GLY A 92 0.04 -7.89 2.34
C GLY A 92 -0.65 -8.28 3.64
N ARG A 93 -1.92 -7.89 3.78
CA ARG A 93 -2.74 -8.34 4.92
C ARG A 93 -3.03 -9.83 4.82
N GLU A 94 -2.72 -10.54 5.91
CA GLU A 94 -2.97 -11.98 6.00
C GLU A 94 -4.41 -12.28 6.45
N ASN A 95 -5.02 -11.39 7.24
CA ASN A 95 -6.35 -11.59 7.84
C ASN A 95 -7.54 -11.37 6.88
N VAL A 96 -7.27 -11.06 5.61
CA VAL A 96 -8.31 -10.84 4.60
C VAL A 96 -7.72 -10.99 3.20
N TYR A 97 -8.43 -11.67 2.32
CA TYR A 97 -8.18 -11.67 0.88
C TYR A 97 -9.46 -11.39 0.10
N ALA A 98 -9.30 -10.94 -1.14
CA ALA A 98 -10.41 -10.73 -2.07
C ALA A 98 -10.54 -11.94 -3.01
N LYS A 99 -11.76 -12.26 -3.42
CA LYS A 99 -12.03 -13.23 -4.49
C LYS A 99 -12.64 -12.49 -5.68
N ARG A 100 -12.17 -12.82 -6.88
CA ARG A 100 -12.79 -12.36 -8.12
C ARG A 100 -14.12 -13.07 -8.32
N TRP A 101 -15.16 -12.30 -8.62
CA TRP A 101 -16.45 -12.82 -9.01
C TRP A 101 -16.81 -12.32 -10.41
N GLN A 102 -17.72 -13.03 -11.07
CA GLN A 102 -18.31 -12.63 -12.34
C GLN A 102 -19.77 -13.05 -12.35
N ASN A 103 -20.65 -12.13 -12.73
CA ASN A 103 -22.06 -12.44 -12.85
C ASN A 103 -22.39 -13.00 -14.25
N LYS A 104 -23.61 -13.53 -14.40
CA LYS A 104 -24.10 -14.06 -15.69
C LYS A 104 -24.13 -13.02 -16.82
N LYS A 105 -24.10 -11.73 -16.50
CA LYS A 105 -24.06 -10.61 -17.46
C LYS A 105 -22.64 -10.21 -17.88
N GLY A 106 -21.61 -10.94 -17.43
CA GLY A 106 -20.21 -10.67 -17.76
C GLY A 106 -19.54 -9.59 -16.91
N VAL A 107 -20.28 -8.90 -16.01
CA VAL A 107 -19.67 -7.94 -15.09
C VAL A 107 -18.87 -8.71 -14.05
N SER A 108 -17.66 -8.23 -13.79
CA SER A 108 -16.75 -8.84 -12.82
C SER A 108 -16.21 -7.82 -11.84
N GLY A 109 -15.66 -8.32 -10.74
CA GLY A 109 -15.02 -7.49 -9.73
C GLY A 109 -14.37 -8.33 -8.65
N TYR A 110 -13.85 -7.66 -7.64
CA TYR A 110 -13.25 -8.28 -6.47
C TYR A 110 -14.03 -7.90 -5.22
N SER A 111 -14.15 -8.82 -4.29
CA SER A 111 -14.76 -8.57 -2.98
C SER A 111 -14.06 -9.36 -1.89
N PRO A 112 -13.94 -8.81 -0.66
CA PRO A 112 -13.36 -9.55 0.45
C PRO A 112 -14.16 -10.83 0.72
N VAL A 113 -13.47 -11.93 0.97
CA VAL A 113 -14.10 -13.18 1.37
C VAL A 113 -14.52 -13.08 2.83
N CYS A 114 -15.81 -13.29 3.08
CA CYS A 114 -16.40 -13.25 4.41
C CYS A 114 -17.01 -14.61 4.73
N LEU A 115 -16.62 -15.22 5.84
CA LEU A 115 -17.12 -16.52 6.30
C LEU A 115 -18.59 -16.46 6.72
N ASN A 116 -19.05 -15.27 7.11
CA ASN A 116 -20.46 -15.02 7.43
C ASN A 116 -21.28 -14.63 6.19
N GLU A 117 -20.69 -14.60 5.00
CA GLU A 117 -21.41 -14.19 3.79
C GLU A 117 -22.65 -15.06 3.57
N TRP A 118 -23.79 -14.43 3.29
CA TRP A 118 -25.09 -15.08 3.08
C TRP A 118 -25.67 -15.84 4.29
N GLN A 119 -25.07 -15.76 5.48
CA GLN A 119 -25.66 -16.29 6.70
C GLN A 119 -26.86 -15.44 7.14
N PRO A 120 -28.10 -16.00 7.14
CA PRO A 120 -29.29 -15.26 7.53
C PRO A 120 -29.20 -14.78 8.98
N GLY A 121 -29.52 -13.51 9.22
CA GLY A 121 -29.48 -12.90 10.56
C GLY A 121 -28.09 -12.48 11.05
N VAL A 122 -27.01 -12.83 10.34
CA VAL A 122 -25.63 -12.42 10.68
C VAL A 122 -25.11 -11.40 9.67
N CYS A 123 -25.02 -11.80 8.40
CA CYS A 123 -24.62 -10.90 7.34
C CYS A 123 -25.84 -10.30 6.67
N GLU A 124 -25.88 -8.98 6.58
CA GLU A 124 -27.01 -8.25 6.00
C GLU A 124 -26.94 -8.15 4.47
N LYS A 125 -26.23 -9.07 3.80
CA LYS A 125 -26.33 -9.16 2.33
C LYS A 125 -27.75 -9.59 1.92
N PRO A 126 -28.30 -9.04 0.82
CA PRO A 126 -27.66 -8.13 -0.14
C PRO A 126 -27.78 -6.63 0.20
N LYS A 127 -28.40 -6.26 1.33
CA LYS A 127 -28.68 -4.86 1.68
C LYS A 127 -27.40 -4.03 1.86
N ILE A 128 -26.36 -4.61 2.45
CA ILE A 128 -25.04 -3.97 2.60
C ILE A 128 -23.90 -4.85 2.09
N LYS A 129 -22.77 -4.22 1.76
CA LYS A 129 -21.53 -4.93 1.41
C LYS A 129 -20.86 -5.47 2.68
N CYS A 130 -20.19 -6.62 2.59
CA CYS A 130 -19.41 -7.18 3.72
C CYS A 130 -18.37 -6.19 4.27
N SER A 131 -17.82 -5.30 3.44
CA SER A 131 -16.90 -4.25 3.88
C SER A 131 -17.49 -3.26 4.88
N LYS A 132 -18.81 -3.07 4.85
CA LYS A 132 -19.55 -2.19 5.77
C LYS A 132 -20.34 -2.96 6.84
N CYS A 133 -20.29 -4.29 6.82
CA CYS A 133 -20.99 -5.13 7.78
C CYS A 133 -20.29 -5.12 9.14
N THR A 134 -21.06 -5.01 10.22
CA THR A 134 -20.54 -5.09 11.59
C THR A 134 -20.16 -6.52 11.96
N HIS A 135 -20.94 -7.51 11.49
CA HIS A 135 -20.67 -8.95 11.70
C HIS A 135 -19.77 -9.56 10.62
N LYS A 136 -18.92 -8.75 9.96
CA LYS A 136 -17.96 -9.26 8.98
C LYS A 136 -16.95 -10.17 9.66
N LEU A 137 -16.73 -11.35 9.09
CA LEU A 137 -15.69 -12.29 9.51
C LEU A 137 -14.87 -12.64 8.28
N TYR A 138 -13.75 -11.94 8.08
CA TYR A 138 -12.93 -12.17 6.89
C TYR A 138 -12.15 -13.47 6.98
N ALA A 139 -12.04 -14.16 5.85
CA ALA A 139 -11.21 -15.33 5.74
C ALA A 139 -9.73 -14.95 5.64
N GLN A 140 -8.89 -15.66 6.38
CA GLN A 140 -7.44 -15.52 6.30
C GLN A 140 -6.92 -16.07 4.95
N LEU A 141 -5.89 -15.45 4.41
CA LEU A 141 -5.14 -15.98 3.27
C LEU A 141 -4.22 -17.10 3.77
N ASN A 142 -4.31 -18.29 3.16
CA ASN A 142 -3.49 -19.46 3.52
C ASN A 142 -2.94 -20.17 2.27
N GLU A 143 -2.09 -21.18 2.49
CA GLU A 143 -1.43 -21.95 1.42
C GLU A 143 -2.43 -22.61 0.46
N ASP A 144 -3.52 -23.20 0.97
CA ASP A 144 -4.53 -23.87 0.14
C ASP A 144 -5.22 -22.89 -0.83
N ILE A 145 -5.57 -21.70 -0.34
CA ILE A 145 -6.19 -20.64 -1.15
C ILE A 145 -5.22 -20.14 -2.23
N VAL A 146 -3.94 -20.00 -1.89
CA VAL A 146 -2.89 -19.63 -2.86
C VAL A 146 -2.67 -20.75 -3.88
N GLU A 147 -2.70 -22.01 -3.46
CA GLU A 147 -2.59 -23.14 -4.38
C GLU A 147 -3.76 -23.16 -5.39
N GLU A 148 -5.00 -22.99 -4.92
CA GLU A 148 -6.16 -22.88 -5.81
C GLU A 148 -6.01 -21.74 -6.82
N HIS A 149 -5.46 -20.61 -6.38
CA HIS A 149 -5.18 -19.48 -7.24
C HIS A 149 -4.16 -19.81 -8.33
N LEU A 150 -3.02 -20.37 -7.94
CA LEU A 150 -1.93 -20.73 -8.87
C LEU A 150 -2.34 -21.84 -9.85
N ARG A 151 -3.29 -22.69 -9.46
CA ARG A 151 -3.90 -23.70 -10.35
C ARG A 151 -5.00 -23.14 -11.26
N GLY A 152 -5.35 -21.86 -11.12
CA GLY A 152 -6.41 -21.22 -11.90
C GLY A 152 -7.83 -21.64 -11.50
N LYS A 153 -8.02 -22.31 -10.36
CA LYS A 153 -9.35 -22.68 -9.84
C LYS A 153 -10.11 -21.47 -9.31
N SER A 154 -9.39 -20.50 -8.77
CA SER A 154 -9.92 -19.23 -8.32
C SER A 154 -8.96 -18.08 -8.67
N VAL A 155 -9.47 -16.85 -8.67
CA VAL A 155 -8.62 -15.66 -8.78
C VAL A 155 -8.80 -14.87 -7.50
N ILE A 156 -7.71 -14.70 -6.77
CA ILE A 156 -7.70 -13.94 -5.52
C ILE A 156 -6.99 -12.60 -5.73
N GLY A 157 -7.26 -11.66 -4.84
CA GLY A 157 -6.52 -10.42 -4.70
C GLY A 157 -6.07 -10.25 -3.25
N ILE A 158 -4.93 -9.62 -3.06
CA ILE A 158 -4.39 -9.27 -1.75
C ILE A 158 -4.66 -7.79 -1.45
N TYR A 159 -4.64 -7.44 -0.16
CA TYR A 159 -4.67 -6.05 0.29
C TYR A 159 -3.25 -5.65 0.69
N PRO A 160 -2.50 -4.91 -0.15
CA PRO A 160 -1.07 -4.67 0.05
C PRO A 160 -0.76 -3.71 1.20
N MET A 161 -1.70 -2.82 1.54
CA MET A 161 -1.57 -1.86 2.64
C MET A 161 -1.95 -2.51 3.98
N LEU A 162 -1.04 -2.42 4.94
CA LEU A 162 -1.20 -2.90 6.30
C LEU A 162 -1.98 -1.91 7.18
N PRO A 163 -2.44 -2.32 8.38
CA PRO A 163 -3.18 -1.43 9.29
C PRO A 163 -2.39 -0.21 9.78
N ASP A 164 -1.06 -0.28 9.76
CA ASP A 164 -0.14 0.80 10.10
C ASP A 164 0.26 1.65 8.89
N GLU A 165 -0.50 1.54 7.78
CA GLU A 165 -0.28 2.27 6.52
C GLU A 165 1.03 1.92 5.79
N SER A 166 1.75 0.88 6.25
CA SER A 166 2.92 0.36 5.56
C SER A 166 2.55 -0.65 4.46
N CYS A 167 3.50 -1.00 3.59
CA CYS A 167 3.34 -2.04 2.57
C CYS A 167 4.67 -2.76 2.29
N TYR A 168 4.59 -4.00 1.78
CA TYR A 168 5.79 -4.79 1.44
C TYR A 168 6.28 -4.58 0.01
N PHE A 169 5.40 -4.15 -0.90
CA PHE A 169 5.73 -3.90 -2.29
C PHE A 169 4.85 -2.79 -2.85
N LEU A 170 5.33 -2.17 -3.92
CA LEU A 170 4.61 -1.17 -4.71
C LEU A 170 4.35 -1.74 -6.10
N ALA A 171 3.13 -1.55 -6.59
CA ALA A 171 2.79 -1.75 -7.99
C ALA A 171 2.53 -0.38 -8.63
N ILE A 172 3.20 -0.11 -9.74
CA ILE A 172 3.04 1.12 -10.52
C ILE A 172 2.46 0.71 -11.86
N ASP A 173 1.28 1.23 -12.19
CA ASP A 173 0.67 1.06 -13.50
C ASP A 173 1.14 2.20 -14.40
N PHE A 174 1.55 1.85 -15.62
CA PHE A 174 1.96 2.82 -16.63
C PHE A 174 1.01 2.69 -17.81
N ASP A 175 0.30 3.77 -18.07
CA ASP A 175 -0.64 3.93 -19.18
C ASP A 175 -0.09 4.94 -20.20
N ASP A 176 -0.79 5.11 -21.31
CA ASP A 176 -0.53 6.10 -22.37
C ASP A 176 0.76 5.89 -23.19
N ASP A 177 0.88 6.72 -24.24
CA ASP A 177 2.05 6.81 -25.09
C ASP A 177 3.33 7.12 -24.27
N GLY A 178 4.38 6.35 -24.52
CA GLY A 178 5.69 6.57 -23.89
C GLY A 178 5.92 5.80 -22.59
N TRP A 179 4.97 4.98 -22.14
CA TRP A 179 5.10 4.10 -20.97
C TRP A 179 6.42 3.29 -20.95
N GLU A 180 6.93 2.86 -22.13
CA GLU A 180 8.20 2.13 -22.24
C GLU A 180 9.39 2.92 -21.70
N LYS A 181 9.40 4.24 -21.96
CA LYS A 181 10.45 5.15 -21.50
C LYS A 181 10.33 5.38 -19.99
N ASP A 182 9.11 5.55 -19.49
CA ASP A 182 8.84 5.77 -18.07
C ASP A 182 9.20 4.53 -17.23
N VAL A 183 8.78 3.34 -17.67
CA VAL A 183 9.18 2.06 -17.06
C VAL A 183 10.69 1.90 -17.08
N SER A 184 11.35 2.23 -18.19
CA SER A 184 12.82 2.13 -18.30
C SER A 184 13.52 3.10 -17.35
N ALA A 185 13.05 4.34 -17.24
CA ALA A 185 13.61 5.34 -16.33
C ALA A 185 13.47 4.90 -14.86
N ILE A 186 12.29 4.44 -14.46
CA ILE A 186 12.04 3.95 -13.09
C ILE A 186 12.91 2.74 -12.78
N ARG A 187 13.01 1.78 -13.70
CA ARG A 187 13.88 0.60 -13.56
C ARG A 187 15.34 0.98 -13.37
N ASP A 188 15.84 1.92 -14.15
CA ASP A 188 17.24 2.33 -14.10
C ASP A 188 17.55 3.08 -12.79
N VAL A 189 16.61 3.90 -12.30
CA VAL A 189 16.69 4.51 -10.97
C VAL A 189 16.67 3.45 -9.87
N CYS A 190 15.71 2.53 -9.86
CA CYS A 190 15.65 1.45 -8.87
C CYS A 190 16.96 0.64 -8.85
N ARG A 191 17.51 0.30 -10.02
CA ARG A 191 18.79 -0.39 -10.13
C ARG A 191 19.94 0.42 -9.52
N LYS A 192 20.00 1.73 -9.80
CA LYS A 192 21.01 2.62 -9.23
C LYS A 192 20.96 2.67 -7.69
N PHE A 193 19.77 2.60 -7.10
CA PHE A 193 19.56 2.60 -5.66
C PHE A 193 19.53 1.20 -5.03
N GLY A 194 19.76 0.13 -5.81
CA GLY A 194 19.72 -1.25 -5.32
C GLY A 194 18.34 -1.71 -4.86
N ILE A 195 17.27 -1.09 -5.36
CA ILE A 195 15.88 -1.45 -5.07
C ILE A 195 15.46 -2.58 -6.02
N PRO A 196 15.03 -3.75 -5.51
CA PRO A 196 14.51 -4.83 -6.35
C PRO A 196 13.28 -4.37 -7.14
N ILE A 197 13.25 -4.67 -8.44
CA ILE A 197 12.15 -4.32 -9.34
C ILE A 197 11.86 -5.45 -10.33
N ALA A 198 10.58 -5.68 -10.60
CA ALA A 198 10.09 -6.53 -11.68
C ALA A 198 9.26 -5.69 -12.66
N VAL A 199 9.38 -5.99 -13.96
CA VAL A 199 8.60 -5.34 -15.01
C VAL A 199 7.67 -6.39 -15.61
N GLU A 200 6.37 -6.14 -15.50
CA GLU A 200 5.31 -7.03 -15.99
C GLU A 200 4.52 -6.34 -17.10
N ARG A 201 4.02 -7.11 -18.08
CA ARG A 201 3.12 -6.60 -19.13
C ARG A 201 1.72 -7.16 -18.90
N SER A 202 0.72 -6.29 -18.93
CA SER A 202 -0.67 -6.68 -18.68
C SER A 202 -1.22 -7.62 -19.78
N ARG A 203 -2.18 -8.48 -19.40
CA ARG A 203 -2.81 -9.46 -20.30
C ARG A 203 -3.63 -8.86 -21.44
N SER A 204 -4.09 -7.61 -21.31
CA SER A 204 -4.92 -6.96 -22.33
C SER A 204 -4.15 -6.62 -23.59
N GLY A 205 -2.82 -6.50 -23.53
CA GLY A 205 -1.96 -6.21 -24.68
C GLY A 205 -2.21 -4.84 -25.35
N SER A 206 -3.29 -4.15 -25.01
CA SER A 206 -3.61 -2.80 -25.44
C SER A 206 -2.94 -1.82 -24.48
N MET A 207 -1.72 -1.44 -24.86
CA MET A 207 -1.15 -0.14 -24.51
C MET A 207 -2.02 0.87 -25.26
N GLY A 208 -3.00 1.45 -24.56
CA GLY A 208 -3.83 2.54 -25.07
C GLY A 208 -3.11 3.87 -24.92
#